data_AF-Q5TMU9-F1
#
_entry.id   AF-Q5TMU9-F1
#
_cell.length_a   1.000
_cell.length_b   1.000
_cell.length_c   1.000
_cell.angle_alpha   90.00
_cell.angle_beta   90.00
_cell.angle_gamma   90.00
#
_symmetry.space_group_name_H-M   'P 1'
#
loop_
_entity.id
_entity.type
_entity.pdbx_description
1 polymer ?
#
loop_
_entity_poly.entity_id
_entity_poly.type
_entity_poly.pdbx_seq_one_letter_code
_entity_poly.pdbx_strand_id
1 'polypeptide(L)' 'VRSVMHKYLEKENEVNFDKIFNQVLGYLLFRDFCDNVSEEPVPHLKFYEE' A
#
# COMPACT_ATOMS: atom_id res chain seq x y z
N VAL A 1 3.14 -8.24 16.41
CA VAL A 1 3.10 -8.85 15.06
C VAL A 1 3.80 -7.98 14.01
N ARG A 2 3.44 -6.70 13.82
CA ARG A 2 4.04 -5.80 12.82
C ARG A 2 5.58 -5.84 12.75
N SER A 3 6.28 -5.66 13.89
CA SER A 3 7.75 -5.63 13.92
C SER A 3 8.42 -6.91 13.38
N VAL A 4 7.81 -8.08 13.64
CA VAL A 4 8.32 -9.37 13.13
C VAL A 4 7.99 -9.53 11.65
N MET A 5 6.74 -9.25 11.26
CA MET A 5 6.30 -9.39 9.87
C MET A 5 7.00 -8.43 8.93
N HIS A 6 7.24 -7.19 9.35
CA HIS A 6 7.94 -6.19 8.54
C HIS A 6 9.36 -6.65 8.20
N LYS A 7 10.14 -7.11 9.20
CA LYS A 7 11.49 -7.63 8.99
C LYS A 7 11.51 -8.86 8.07
N TYR A 8 10.52 -9.74 8.21
CA TYR A 8 10.41 -10.91 7.35
C TYR A 8 10.12 -10.50 5.90
N LEU A 9 9.11 -9.66 5.66
CA LEU A 9 8.74 -9.20 4.34
C LEU A 9 9.84 -8.35 3.68
N GLU A 10 10.58 -7.53 4.45
CA GLU A 10 11.75 -6.80 3.94
C GLU A 10 12.84 -7.76 3.46
N LYS A 11 13.10 -8.84 4.22
CA LYS A 11 14.09 -9.85 3.83
C LYS A 11 13.71 -10.60 2.56
N GLU A 12 12.42 -10.88 2.38
CA GLU A 12 11.87 -11.49 1.15
C GLU A 12 11.65 -10.47 0.01
N ASN A 13 12.03 -9.20 0.23
CA ASN A 13 11.87 -8.11 -0.71
C ASN A 13 10.40 -7.91 -1.16
N GLU A 14 9.45 -8.16 -0.25
CA GLU A 14 8.00 -8.03 -0.43
C GLU A 14 7.47 -6.62 -0.07
N VAL A 15 8.27 -5.81 0.64
CA VAL A 15 7.90 -4.44 1.04
C VAL A 15 8.31 -3.44 -0.05
N ASN A 16 7.62 -3.50 -1.19
CA ASN A 16 7.75 -2.49 -2.24
C ASN A 16 6.38 -2.17 -2.85
N PHE A 17 6.32 -1.04 -3.57
CA PHE A 17 5.07 -0.55 -4.12
C PHE A 17 4.42 -1.57 -5.05
N ASP A 18 5.15 -2.08 -6.04
CA ASP A 18 4.60 -3.01 -7.04
C ASP A 18 4.00 -4.27 -6.39
N LYS A 19 4.67 -4.85 -5.39
CA LYS A 19 4.19 -6.06 -4.73
C LYS A 19 2.99 -5.80 -3.83
N ILE A 20 2.99 -4.71 -3.06
CA ILE A 20 1.87 -4.37 -2.16
C ILE A 20 0.67 -3.92 -2.97
N PHE A 21 0.87 -3.07 -3.98
CA PHE A 21 -0.19 -2.49 -4.79
C PHE A 21 -0.88 -3.54 -5.68
N ASN A 22 -0.17 -4.58 -6.13
CA ASN A 22 -0.78 -5.66 -6.91
C ASN A 22 -1.50 -6.73 -6.05
N GLN A 23 -1.43 -6.65 -4.72
CA GLN A 23 -2.19 -7.53 -3.83
C GLN A 23 -3.56 -6.90 -3.51
N VAL A 24 -4.64 -7.68 -3.57
CA VAL A 24 -6.00 -7.18 -3.30
C VAL A 24 -6.09 -6.46 -1.96
N LEU A 25 -5.58 -7.07 -0.88
CA LEU A 25 -5.59 -6.43 0.45
C LEU A 25 -4.62 -5.25 0.55
N GLY A 26 -3.45 -5.35 -0.08
CA GLY A 26 -2.45 -4.28 -0.06
C GLY A 26 -2.96 -3.01 -0.76
N TYR A 27 -3.59 -3.18 -1.92
CA TYR A 27 -4.26 -2.10 -2.64
C TYR A 27 -5.39 -1.46 -1.82
N LEU A 28 -6.30 -2.26 -1.25
CA LEU A 28 -7.44 -1.72 -0.48
C LEU A 28 -6.98 -0.90 0.73
N LEU A 29 -5.93 -1.35 1.43
CA LEU A 29 -5.34 -0.62 2.55
C LEU A 29 -4.58 0.63 2.09
N PHE A 30 -3.89 0.56 0.95
CA PHE A 30 -3.22 1.72 0.37
C PHE A 30 -4.23 2.79 -0.06
N ARG A 31 -5.33 2.40 -0.72
CA ARG A 31 -6.41 3.31 -1.09
C ARG A 31 -7.06 3.96 0.12
N ASP A 32 -7.40 3.15 1.13
CA ASP A 32 -7.96 3.67 2.40
C ASP A 32 -7.02 4.71 3.05
N PHE A 33 -5.71 4.45 3.03
CA PHE A 33 -4.72 5.43 3.48
C PHE A 33 -4.75 6.72 2.65
N CYS A 34 -4.78 6.63 1.32
CA CYS A 34 -4.85 7.80 0.43
C CYS A 34 -6.11 8.64 0.64
N ASP A 35 -7.26 8.01 0.91
CA ASP A 35 -8.54 8.69 1.06
C ASP A 35 -8.76 9.29 2.45
N ASN A 36 -8.31 8.58 3.50
CA ASN A 36 -8.70 8.89 4.88
C ASN A 36 -7.56 9.40 5.76
N VAL A 37 -6.30 9.17 5.38
CA VAL A 37 -5.12 9.47 6.22
C VAL A 37 -4.15 10.44 5.56
N SER A 38 -3.99 10.39 4.23
CA SER A 38 -3.09 11.27 3.51
C SER A 38 -3.51 12.74 3.64
N GLU A 39 -2.61 13.59 4.12
CA GLU A 39 -2.82 15.04 4.18
C GLU A 39 -2.77 15.67 2.78
N GLU A 40 -2.05 15.04 1.86
CA GLU A 40 -1.95 15.47 0.47
C GLU A 40 -2.95 14.70 -0.43
N PRO A 41 -3.65 15.39 -1.34
CA PRO A 41 -4.53 14.74 -2.29
C PRO A 41 -3.73 13.85 -3.25
N VAL A 42 -4.21 12.64 -3.50
CA VAL A 42 -3.60 11.66 -4.42
C VAL A 42 -4.47 11.49 -5.67
N PRO A 43 -4.51 12.48 -6.60
CA PRO A 43 -5.41 12.45 -7.76
C PRO A 43 -5.09 11.32 -8.74
N HIS A 44 -3.83 10.89 -8.80
CA HIS A 44 -3.38 9.77 -9.66
C HIS A 44 -4.10 8.45 -9.31
N LEU A 45 -4.48 8.25 -8.05
CA LEU A 45 -5.19 7.04 -7.64
C LEU A 45 -6.63 7.04 -8.16
N LYS A 46 -7.29 8.19 -8.17
CA LYS A 46 -8.64 8.33 -8.77
C LYS A 46 -8.61 8.03 -10.26
N PHE A 47 -7.60 8.53 -10.97
CA PHE A 47 -7.43 8.24 -12.40
C PHE A 47 -7.12 6.76 -12.67
N TYR A 48 -6.41 6.09 -11.77
CA TYR A 48 -6.13 4.65 -11.90
C TYR A 48 -7.38 3.78 -11.77
N GLU A 49 -8.40 4.24 -11.04
CA GLU A 49 -9.65 3.51 -10.78
C GLU A 49 -10.73 3.73 -11.84
N GLU A 50 -10.59 4.74 -12.69
CA GLU A 50 -11.47 5.04 -13.84
C GLU A 50 -11.20 4.11 -15.03
#